data_AF-A0A524CVG0-F1
#
_entry.id   AF-A0A524CVG0-F1
#
_cell.length_a   1.000
_cell.length_b   1.000
_cell.length_c   1.000
_cell.angle_alpha   90.00
_cell.angle_beta   90.00
_cell.angle_gamma   90.00
#
_symmetry.space_group_name_H-M   'P 1'
#
loop_
_entity.id
_entity.type
_entity.pdbx_description
1 polymer ?
#
loop_
_entity_poly.entity_id
_entity_poly.type
_entity_poly.pdbx_seq_one_letter_code
_entity_poly.pdbx_strand_id
1 'polypeptide(L)'
;MSLLSTHEAVVWWEYHHGNPTADIYSEYEKPSKIPEYVFKVLSREIETKVSDSKKLKKELAKIRSVQFSSSAYVSRVLSRAKSKIEETLKEHANSHRLDIENVNGEKGLLTGFDYQANTNVYIVFTLSLGVIVWYEHTDYGGKLCDGAPFSPDAKTDGGSCPKREECRETLDTILREYKLSLNTREEELYMTEQSIRIFAKLGQKQLPRYQRE
;
A
#
# COMPACT_ATOMS: atom_id res chain seq x y z
N MET A 1 -6.24 12.76 -3.93
CA MET A 1 -7.39 12.22 -4.71
C MET A 1 -7.33 10.71 -4.54
N SER A 2 -8.44 10.03 -4.21
CA SER A 2 -8.46 8.57 -4.27
C SER A 2 -8.13 8.18 -5.70
N LEU A 3 -7.00 7.51 -5.86
CA LEU A 3 -6.60 6.93 -7.13
C LEU A 3 -7.68 5.96 -7.65
N LEU A 4 -8.35 5.31 -6.70
CA LEU A 4 -9.38 4.31 -6.94
C LEU A 4 -10.78 4.84 -6.59
N SER A 5 -11.78 4.40 -7.35
CA SER A 5 -13.19 4.50 -6.99
C SER A 5 -13.56 3.52 -5.87
N THR A 6 -14.76 3.64 -5.28
CA THR A 6 -15.24 2.73 -4.23
C THR A 6 -15.20 1.27 -4.66
N HIS A 7 -15.66 0.94 -5.87
CA HIS A 7 -15.62 -0.44 -6.38
C HIS A 7 -14.18 -0.92 -6.55
N GLU A 8 -13.30 -0.09 -7.11
CA GLU A 8 -11.88 -0.44 -7.29
C GLU A 8 -11.19 -0.65 -5.95
N ALA A 9 -11.45 0.19 -4.94
CA ALA A 9 -10.87 0.07 -3.60
C ALA A 9 -11.32 -1.20 -2.87
N VAL A 10 -12.61 -1.56 -2.96
CA VAL A 10 -13.13 -2.81 -2.37
C VAL A 10 -12.51 -4.02 -3.05
N VAL A 11 -12.53 -4.08 -4.38
CA VAL A 11 -11.98 -5.22 -5.12
C VAL A 11 -10.48 -5.35 -4.90
N TRP A 12 -9.74 -4.23 -4.84
CA TRP A 12 -8.31 -4.22 -4.51
C TRP A 12 -8.04 -4.82 -3.13
N TRP A 13 -8.75 -4.34 -2.11
CA TRP A 13 -8.63 -4.83 -0.74
C TRP A 13 -8.89 -6.33 -0.64
N GLU A 14 -10.03 -6.80 -1.16
CA GLU A 14 -10.43 -8.20 -1.08
C GLU A 14 -9.43 -9.12 -1.80
N TYR A 15 -8.99 -8.70 -2.99
CA TYR A 15 -8.01 -9.44 -3.77
C TYR A 15 -6.70 -9.64 -3.01
N HIS A 16 -6.18 -8.57 -2.39
CA HIS A 16 -4.97 -8.64 -1.57
C HIS A 16 -5.17 -9.39 -0.26
N HIS A 17 -6.41 -9.53 0.21
CA HIS A 17 -6.76 -10.35 1.35
C HIS A 17 -6.96 -11.84 1.02
N GLY A 18 -6.75 -12.22 -0.24
CA GLY A 18 -6.68 -13.60 -0.70
C GLY A 18 -7.96 -14.12 -1.31
N ASN A 19 -8.92 -13.24 -1.61
CA ASN A 19 -10.20 -13.59 -2.23
C ASN A 19 -10.08 -13.48 -3.76
N PRO A 20 -10.25 -14.58 -4.52
CA PRO A 20 -10.32 -14.52 -5.98
C PRO A 20 -11.57 -13.78 -6.45
N THR A 21 -11.58 -13.33 -7.70
CA THR A 21 -12.68 -12.50 -8.25
C THR A 21 -14.05 -13.19 -8.22
N ALA A 22 -14.09 -14.52 -8.26
CA ALA A 22 -15.32 -15.29 -8.10
C ALA A 22 -15.90 -15.17 -6.69
N ASP A 23 -15.07 -15.34 -5.67
CA ASP A 23 -15.48 -15.26 -4.26
C ASP A 23 -15.89 -13.84 -3.89
N ILE A 24 -15.14 -12.84 -4.39
CA ILE A 24 -15.51 -11.42 -4.27
C ILE A 24 -16.89 -11.20 -4.90
N TYR A 25 -17.16 -11.72 -6.09
CA TYR A 25 -18.49 -11.56 -6.68
C TYR A 25 -19.57 -12.23 -5.82
N SER A 26 -19.36 -13.45 -5.34
CA SER A 26 -20.34 -14.16 -4.51
C SER A 26 -20.70 -13.40 -3.23
N GLU A 27 -19.72 -12.75 -2.58
CA GLU A 27 -19.96 -11.94 -1.37
C GLU A 27 -20.77 -10.66 -1.64
N TYR A 28 -20.56 -10.05 -2.81
CA TYR A 28 -21.17 -8.76 -3.19
C TYR A 28 -22.21 -8.91 -4.31
N GLU A 29 -22.74 -10.11 -4.55
CA GLU A 29 -23.83 -10.34 -5.53
C GLU A 29 -25.10 -9.60 -5.13
N LYS A 30 -25.32 -9.48 -3.81
CA LYS A 30 -26.34 -8.65 -3.19
C LYS A 30 -25.68 -7.42 -2.55
N PRO A 31 -26.44 -6.35 -2.27
CA PRO A 31 -25.90 -5.20 -1.55
C PRO A 31 -25.31 -5.63 -0.20
N SER A 32 -23.98 -5.60 -0.12
CA SER A 32 -23.21 -6.02 1.05
C SER A 32 -22.40 -4.84 1.57
N LYS A 33 -22.21 -4.79 2.90
CA LYS A 33 -21.39 -3.74 3.51
C LYS A 33 -19.94 -3.92 3.10
N ILE A 34 -19.27 -2.83 2.77
CA ILE A 34 -17.83 -2.87 2.46
C ILE A 34 -17.00 -3.10 3.73
N PRO A 35 -15.74 -3.55 3.61
CA PRO A 35 -14.88 -3.76 4.75
C PRO A 35 -14.68 -2.47 5.54
N GLU A 36 -14.74 -2.54 6.88
CA GLU A 36 -14.72 -1.36 7.73
C GLU A 36 -13.43 -0.53 7.56
N TYR A 37 -12.30 -1.19 7.26
CA TYR A 37 -11.06 -0.50 6.91
C TYR A 37 -11.21 0.38 5.66
N VAL A 38 -11.72 -0.20 4.56
CA VAL A 38 -11.94 0.51 3.29
C VAL A 38 -12.94 1.64 3.49
N PHE A 39 -14.01 1.40 4.25
CA PHE A 39 -14.97 2.44 4.59
C PHE A 39 -14.30 3.61 5.32
N LYS A 40 -13.48 3.34 6.34
CA LYS A 40 -12.77 4.39 7.10
C LYS A 40 -11.84 5.21 6.21
N VAL A 41 -11.10 4.57 5.31
CA VAL A 41 -10.21 5.25 4.36
C VAL A 41 -10.99 6.18 3.44
N LEU A 42 -12.04 5.66 2.78
CA LEU A 42 -12.87 6.46 1.86
C LEU A 42 -13.63 7.57 2.60
N SER A 43 -14.09 7.31 3.83
CA SER A 43 -14.83 8.28 4.63
C SER A 43 -13.97 9.48 4.99
N ARG A 44 -12.72 9.26 5.43
CA ARG A 44 -11.75 10.34 5.70
C ARG A 44 -11.59 11.26 4.50
N GLU A 45 -11.50 10.71 3.29
CA GLU A 45 -11.39 11.52 2.09
C GLU A 45 -12.66 12.34 1.82
N ILE A 46 -13.84 11.73 1.95
CA ILE A 46 -15.11 12.45 1.76
C ILE A 46 -15.24 13.56 2.80
N GLU A 47 -14.88 13.32 4.06
CA GLU A 47 -14.89 14.31 5.14
C GLU A 47 -14.00 15.51 4.84
N THR A 48 -12.82 15.30 4.25
CA THR A 48 -11.93 16.40 3.85
C THR A 48 -12.48 17.24 2.70
N LYS A 49 -13.34 16.67 1.85
CA LYS A 49 -13.87 17.34 0.64
C LYS A 49 -15.25 17.95 0.81
N VAL A 50 -16.03 17.48 1.77
CA VAL A 50 -17.45 17.83 1.91
C VAL A 50 -17.68 18.52 3.25
N SER A 51 -17.78 19.84 3.22
CA SER A 51 -18.06 20.65 4.42
C SER A 51 -19.53 20.60 4.85
N ASP A 52 -20.47 20.30 3.94
CA ASP A 52 -21.90 20.25 4.24
C ASP A 52 -22.29 18.92 4.91
N SER A 53 -22.85 19.00 6.13
CA SER A 53 -23.20 17.82 6.94
C SER A 53 -24.26 16.91 6.29
N LYS A 54 -25.24 17.47 5.58
CA LYS A 54 -26.31 16.69 4.93
C LYS A 54 -25.78 15.95 3.71
N LYS A 55 -24.94 16.61 2.92
CA LYS A 55 -24.24 16.02 1.77
C LYS A 55 -23.25 14.95 2.24
N LEU A 56 -22.49 15.20 3.31
CA LEU A 56 -21.56 14.25 3.90
C LEU A 56 -22.28 12.95 4.29
N LYS A 57 -23.37 13.03 5.07
CA LYS A 57 -24.18 11.85 5.45
C LYS A 57 -24.67 11.08 4.24
N LYS A 58 -25.08 11.77 3.17
CA LYS A 58 -25.55 11.15 1.93
C LYS A 58 -24.43 10.42 1.20
N GLU A 59 -23.24 11.02 1.07
CA GLU A 59 -22.09 10.37 0.43
C GLU A 59 -21.57 9.18 1.23
N LEU A 60 -21.48 9.31 2.56
CA LEU A 60 -21.11 8.19 3.45
C LEU A 60 -22.10 7.02 3.35
N ALA A 61 -23.40 7.30 3.26
CA ALA A 61 -24.41 6.27 3.08
C ALA A 61 -24.27 5.53 1.74
N LYS A 62 -23.89 6.23 0.66
CA LYS A 62 -23.69 5.61 -0.66
C LYS A 62 -22.52 4.64 -0.68
N ILE A 63 -21.43 4.96 0.00
CA ILE A 63 -20.23 4.09 -0.01
C ILE A 63 -20.32 2.94 1.01
N ARG A 64 -21.34 2.94 1.90
CA ARG A 64 -21.44 1.96 2.99
C ARG A 64 -21.66 0.52 2.48
N SER A 65 -22.27 0.37 1.31
CA SER A 65 -22.52 -0.92 0.68
C SER A 65 -22.26 -0.87 -0.81
N VAL A 66 -21.79 -1.97 -1.37
CA VAL A 66 -21.61 -2.14 -2.82
C VAL A 66 -22.30 -3.41 -3.29
N GLN A 67 -22.55 -3.47 -4.59
CA GLN A 67 -23.07 -4.64 -5.28
C GLN A 67 -22.35 -4.78 -6.61
N PHE A 68 -21.98 -6.00 -6.98
CA PHE A 68 -21.37 -6.32 -8.27
C PHE A 68 -22.32 -7.13 -9.13
N SER A 69 -22.28 -6.88 -10.45
CA SER A 69 -23.22 -7.49 -11.40
C SER A 69 -22.77 -8.84 -11.94
N SER A 70 -21.47 -9.15 -11.86
CA SER A 70 -20.89 -10.42 -12.32
C SER A 70 -19.44 -10.57 -11.87
N SER A 71 -18.93 -11.80 -11.83
CA SER A 71 -17.50 -12.07 -11.66
C SER A 71 -16.65 -11.42 -12.77
N ALA A 72 -17.13 -11.42 -14.02
CA ALA A 72 -16.46 -10.72 -15.12
C ALA A 72 -16.38 -9.20 -14.94
N TYR A 73 -17.37 -8.59 -14.27
CA TYR A 73 -17.30 -7.19 -13.87
C TYR A 73 -16.22 -6.97 -12.80
N VAL A 74 -16.17 -7.81 -11.77
CA VAL A 74 -15.13 -7.76 -10.72
C VAL A 74 -13.72 -7.86 -11.32
N SER A 75 -13.49 -8.81 -12.22
CA SER A 75 -12.19 -8.95 -12.91
C SER A 75 -11.81 -7.70 -13.71
N ARG A 76 -12.77 -7.05 -14.38
CA ARG A 76 -12.52 -5.77 -15.09
C ARG A 76 -12.23 -4.62 -14.13
N VAL A 77 -12.93 -4.56 -13.00
CA VAL A 77 -12.67 -3.56 -11.94
C VAL A 77 -11.25 -3.74 -11.38
N LEU A 78 -10.87 -4.98 -11.06
CA LEU A 78 -9.50 -5.28 -10.60
C LEU A 78 -8.45 -4.89 -11.65
N SER A 79 -8.66 -5.25 -12.91
CA SER A 79 -7.73 -4.90 -13.99
C SER A 79 -7.58 -3.39 -14.16
N ARG A 80 -8.68 -2.63 -14.06
CA ARG A 80 -8.63 -1.15 -14.12
C ARG A 80 -7.87 -0.56 -12.94
N ALA A 81 -8.08 -1.09 -11.73
CA ALA A 81 -7.34 -0.67 -10.55
C ALA A 81 -5.83 -0.93 -10.72
N LYS A 82 -5.45 -2.14 -11.16
CA LYS A 82 -4.06 -2.51 -11.46
C LYS A 82 -3.42 -1.55 -12.47
N SER A 83 -4.10 -1.25 -13.58
CA SER A 83 -3.58 -0.35 -14.62
C SER A 83 -3.42 1.10 -14.13
N LYS A 84 -4.42 1.64 -13.40
CA LYS A 84 -4.32 3.00 -12.83
C LYS A 84 -3.16 3.11 -11.86
N ILE A 85 -3.01 2.12 -10.98
CA ILE A 85 -1.91 2.08 -10.02
C ILE A 85 -0.57 2.02 -10.77
N GLU A 86 -0.43 1.11 -11.72
CA GLU A 86 0.80 0.99 -12.50
C GLU A 86 1.20 2.30 -13.21
N GLU A 87 0.24 2.98 -13.83
CA GLU A 87 0.46 4.27 -14.49
C GLU A 87 0.93 5.33 -13.48
N THR A 88 0.24 5.47 -12.35
CA THR A 88 0.64 6.42 -11.31
C THR A 88 2.00 6.10 -10.68
N LEU A 89 2.34 4.82 -10.48
CA LEU A 89 3.67 4.44 -9.99
C LEU A 89 4.77 4.86 -10.96
N LYS A 90 4.57 4.67 -12.27
CA LYS A 90 5.50 5.11 -13.32
C LYS A 90 5.63 6.63 -13.37
N GLU A 91 4.52 7.36 -13.23
CA GLU A 91 4.53 8.83 -13.16
C GLU A 91 5.38 9.32 -11.98
N HIS A 92 5.23 8.72 -10.79
CA HIS A 92 6.06 9.04 -9.64
C HIS A 92 7.54 8.70 -9.89
N ALA A 93 7.85 7.51 -10.42
CA ALA A 93 9.23 7.14 -10.74
C ALA A 93 9.89 8.13 -11.71
N ASN A 94 9.18 8.52 -12.76
CA ASN A 94 9.66 9.51 -13.73
C ASN A 94 9.86 10.90 -13.09
N SER A 95 8.94 11.33 -12.23
CA SER A 95 9.07 12.59 -11.49
C SER A 95 10.28 12.61 -10.56
N HIS A 96 10.62 11.47 -9.96
CA HIS A 96 11.80 11.27 -9.13
C HIS A 96 13.06 10.93 -9.94
N ARG A 97 12.98 10.86 -11.28
CA ARG A 97 14.09 10.51 -12.18
C ARG A 97 14.75 9.18 -11.84
N LEU A 98 13.95 8.22 -11.38
CA LEU A 98 14.42 6.88 -11.06
C LEU A 98 14.64 6.07 -12.33
N ASP A 99 15.63 5.20 -12.30
CA ASP A 99 15.76 4.11 -13.27
C ASP A 99 14.81 2.99 -12.88
N ILE A 100 13.79 2.73 -13.71
CA ILE A 100 12.74 1.77 -13.37
C ILE A 100 13.26 0.36 -13.69
N GLU A 101 13.43 -0.46 -12.64
CA GLU A 101 13.85 -1.85 -12.79
C GLU A 101 12.66 -2.78 -13.03
N ASN A 102 11.58 -2.62 -12.26
CA ASN A 102 10.41 -3.47 -12.35
C ASN A 102 9.14 -2.72 -11.92
N VAL A 103 8.03 -2.99 -12.60
CA VAL A 103 6.71 -2.49 -12.21
C VAL A 103 5.73 -3.64 -12.13
N ASN A 104 5.04 -3.75 -11.00
CA ASN A 104 4.05 -4.78 -10.74
C ASN A 104 2.72 -4.15 -10.32
N GLY A 105 1.88 -3.83 -11.30
CA GLY A 105 0.53 -3.31 -11.06
C GLY A 105 -0.37 -4.27 -10.27
N GLU A 106 -0.09 -5.58 -10.28
CA GLU A 106 -0.81 -6.55 -9.46
C GLU A 106 -0.47 -6.45 -7.97
N LYS A 107 0.74 -6.00 -7.63
CA LYS A 107 1.16 -5.75 -6.24
C LYS A 107 1.13 -4.29 -5.86
N GLY A 108 0.83 -3.39 -6.80
CA GLY A 108 0.95 -1.95 -6.60
C GLY A 108 2.35 -1.57 -6.14
N LEU A 109 3.37 -2.22 -6.68
CA LEU A 109 4.78 -2.02 -6.32
C LEU A 109 5.60 -1.75 -7.58
N LEU A 110 6.46 -0.75 -7.51
CA LEU A 110 7.53 -0.48 -8.46
C LEU A 110 8.86 -0.50 -7.71
N THR A 111 9.86 -1.12 -8.30
CA THR A 111 11.26 -1.04 -7.85
C THR A 111 12.07 -0.29 -8.88
N GLY A 112 12.96 0.56 -8.40
CA GLY A 112 13.88 1.31 -9.24
C GLY A 112 15.13 1.70 -8.47
N PHE A 113 16.03 2.38 -9.16
CA PHE A 113 17.29 2.86 -8.59
C PHE A 113 17.41 4.37 -8.75
N ASP A 114 17.83 5.06 -7.69
CA ASP A 114 18.18 6.48 -7.74
C ASP A 114 19.70 6.62 -7.81
N TYR A 115 20.24 7.02 -8.97
CA TYR A 115 21.68 7.21 -9.15
C TYR A 115 22.26 8.38 -8.34
N GLN A 116 21.45 9.38 -7.96
CA GLN A 116 21.93 10.50 -7.16
C GLN A 116 22.08 10.11 -5.70
N ALA A 117 21.11 9.36 -5.17
CA ALA A 117 21.15 8.81 -3.82
C ALA A 117 21.96 7.50 -3.73
N ASN A 118 22.30 6.90 -4.88
CA ASN A 118 22.98 5.61 -5.00
C ASN A 118 22.32 4.52 -4.16
N THR A 119 21.00 4.38 -4.28
CA THR A 119 20.22 3.43 -3.49
C THR A 119 18.99 2.92 -4.24
N ASN A 120 18.49 1.76 -3.82
CA ASN A 120 17.23 1.21 -4.31
C ASN A 120 16.06 2.04 -3.78
N VAL A 121 15.03 2.14 -4.61
CA VAL A 121 13.79 2.86 -4.28
C VAL A 121 12.60 1.96 -4.58
N TYR A 122 11.71 1.87 -3.60
CA TYR A 122 10.42 1.22 -3.73
C TYR A 122 9.34 2.29 -3.83
N ILE A 123 8.49 2.21 -4.86
CA ILE A 123 7.26 3.01 -4.93
C ILE A 123 6.09 2.07 -4.74
N VAL A 124 5.30 2.28 -3.69
CA VAL A 124 4.19 1.41 -3.32
C VAL A 124 2.89 2.19 -3.23
N PHE A 125 1.80 1.60 -3.70
CA PHE A 125 0.46 2.13 -3.51
C PHE A 125 -0.16 1.58 -2.23
N THR A 126 -0.82 2.44 -1.47
CA THR A 126 -1.69 2.06 -0.37
C THR A 126 -3.02 2.80 -0.50
N LEU A 127 -4.12 2.18 -0.07
CA LEU A 127 -5.42 2.82 0.01
C LEU A 127 -5.39 4.02 0.96
N SER A 128 -4.74 3.87 2.11
CA SER A 128 -4.79 4.88 3.18
C SER A 128 -3.80 6.03 3.04
N LEU A 129 -2.57 5.77 2.57
CA LEU A 129 -1.51 6.78 2.43
C LEU A 129 -1.28 7.21 0.97
N GLY A 130 -1.91 6.54 0.00
CA GLY A 130 -1.70 6.80 -1.42
C GLY A 130 -0.39 6.19 -1.92
N VAL A 131 0.26 6.87 -2.87
CA VAL A 131 1.56 6.44 -3.41
C VAL A 131 2.68 6.92 -2.51
N ILE A 132 3.48 5.98 -2.03
CA ILE A 132 4.60 6.19 -1.11
C ILE A 132 5.88 5.88 -1.86
N VAL A 133 6.87 6.77 -1.75
CA VAL A 133 8.23 6.56 -2.25
C VAL A 133 9.13 6.25 -1.06
N TRP A 134 9.75 5.08 -1.07
CA TRP A 134 10.58 4.57 0.01
C TRP A 134 12.00 4.33 -0.50
N TYR A 135 12.94 5.12 -0.02
CA TYR A 135 14.36 4.95 -0.29
C TYR A 135 14.94 3.91 0.67
N GLU A 136 15.69 2.94 0.16
CA GLU A 136 16.46 2.05 1.02
C GLU A 136 17.58 2.86 1.69
N HIS A 137 17.72 2.69 3.01
CA HIS A 137 18.77 3.35 3.77
C HIS A 137 19.10 2.56 5.05
N THR A 138 20.33 2.75 5.54
CA THR A 138 20.84 2.11 6.77
C THR A 138 20.57 2.94 8.02
N ASP A 139 20.47 4.26 7.86
CA ASP A 139 20.25 5.23 8.94
C ASP A 139 19.56 6.48 8.39
N TYR A 140 19.08 7.34 9.27
CA TYR A 140 18.55 8.66 8.93
C TYR A 140 19.31 9.72 9.71
N GLY A 141 20.21 10.44 9.03
CA GLY A 141 21.03 11.48 9.64
C GLY A 141 21.98 10.95 10.72
N GLY A 142 22.57 9.77 10.51
CA GLY A 142 23.49 9.10 11.43
C GLY A 142 22.81 8.31 12.56
N LYS A 143 21.47 8.20 12.52
CA LYS A 143 20.66 7.51 13.54
C LYS A 143 19.99 6.27 12.94
N LEU A 144 20.06 5.15 13.64
CA LEU A 144 19.22 4.01 13.32
C LEU A 144 17.75 4.38 13.53
N CYS A 145 16.90 3.79 12.70
CA CYS A 145 15.46 4.06 12.68
C CYS A 145 14.74 3.68 13.99
N ASP A 146 15.36 2.84 14.81
CA ASP A 146 14.93 2.46 16.15
C ASP A 146 15.58 3.32 17.26
N GLY A 147 16.31 4.37 16.90
CA GLY A 147 16.72 5.46 17.78
C GLY A 147 18.10 5.33 18.42
N ALA A 148 18.89 4.31 18.09
CA ALA A 148 20.29 4.23 18.50
C ALA A 148 21.22 4.98 17.51
N PRO A 149 22.37 5.51 17.96
CA PRO A 149 23.40 6.01 17.06
C PRO A 149 23.88 4.88 16.12
N PHE A 150 24.06 5.18 14.84
CA PHE A 150 24.54 4.18 13.88
C PHE A 150 26.00 3.78 14.14
N SER A 151 26.79 4.72 14.65
CA SER A 151 28.19 4.52 15.03
C SER A 151 28.48 5.23 16.35
N PRO A 152 29.38 4.70 17.20
CA PRO A 152 29.86 5.40 18.41
C PRO A 152 30.43 6.79 18.11
N ASP A 153 30.99 6.98 16.91
CA ASP A 153 31.58 8.26 16.47
C ASP A 153 30.58 9.17 15.76
N ALA A 154 29.32 8.74 15.61
CA ALA A 154 28.30 9.55 14.96
C ALA A 154 28.02 10.80 15.82
N LYS A 155 28.14 11.98 15.21
CA LYS A 155 27.73 13.25 15.82
C LYS A 155 26.20 13.30 15.89
N THR A 156 25.63 12.58 16.84
CA THR A 156 24.19 12.57 17.10
C THR A 156 23.86 13.52 18.24
N ASP A 157 22.66 14.10 18.21
CA ASP A 157 22.07 14.87 19.31
C ASP A 157 21.59 13.96 20.49
N GLY A 158 21.88 12.65 20.44
CA GLY A 158 21.40 11.65 21.40
C GLY A 158 19.92 11.29 21.29
N GLY A 159 19.17 11.90 20.36
CA GLY A 159 17.74 11.64 20.15
C GLY A 159 17.47 10.55 19.13
N SER A 160 16.28 9.96 19.15
CA SER A 160 15.85 8.96 18.18
C SER A 160 15.70 9.53 16.75
N CYS A 161 15.59 8.65 15.75
CA CYS A 161 15.26 9.05 14.39
C CYS A 161 13.95 9.87 14.37
N PRO A 162 13.93 11.09 13.81
CA PRO A 162 12.74 11.96 13.81
C PRO A 162 11.60 11.42 12.93
N LYS A 163 11.92 10.55 11.97
CA LYS A 163 10.95 9.93 11.04
C LYS A 163 10.41 8.58 11.53
N ARG A 164 10.79 8.15 12.74
CA ARG A 164 10.48 6.80 13.23
C ARG A 164 8.99 6.47 13.18
N GLU A 165 8.14 7.34 13.72
CA GLU A 165 6.70 7.09 13.81
C GLU A 165 6.04 7.02 12.42
N GLU A 166 6.39 7.95 11.54
CA GLU A 166 5.92 8.00 10.15
C GLU A 166 6.34 6.76 9.35
N CYS A 167 7.60 6.33 9.49
CA CYS A 167 8.11 5.11 8.89
C CYS A 167 7.37 3.87 9.43
N ARG A 168 7.12 3.82 10.74
CA ARG A 168 6.40 2.70 11.36
C ARG A 168 4.96 2.61 10.88
N GLU A 169 4.24 3.74 10.89
CA GLU A 169 2.87 3.82 10.39
C GLU A 169 2.79 3.38 8.92
N THR A 170 3.78 3.79 8.11
CA THR A 170 3.88 3.39 6.69
C THR A 170 4.05 1.89 6.54
N LEU A 171 5.01 1.28 7.24
CA LEU A 171 5.27 -0.16 7.14
C LEU A 171 4.09 -0.99 7.67
N ASP A 172 3.49 -0.59 8.79
CA ASP A 172 2.33 -1.26 9.36
C ASP A 172 1.10 -1.17 8.45
N THR A 173 0.96 -0.05 7.73
CA THR A 173 -0.06 0.13 6.70
C THR A 173 0.14 -0.85 5.55
N ILE A 174 1.37 -0.97 5.02
CA ILE A 174 1.70 -1.92 3.95
C ILE A 174 1.42 -3.35 4.41
N LEU A 175 1.87 -3.72 5.61
CA LEU A 175 1.62 -5.06 6.18
C LEU A 175 0.13 -5.37 6.25
N ARG A 176 -0.68 -4.44 6.74
CA ARG A 176 -2.13 -4.60 6.86
C ARG A 176 -2.83 -4.70 5.51
N GLU A 177 -2.57 -3.77 4.60
CA GLU A 177 -3.31 -3.68 3.34
C GLU A 177 -2.99 -4.82 2.37
N TYR A 178 -1.77 -5.34 2.42
CA TYR A 178 -1.32 -6.46 1.60
C TYR A 178 -1.41 -7.81 2.31
N LYS A 179 -1.98 -7.86 3.53
CA LYS A 179 -2.09 -9.05 4.36
C LYS A 179 -0.76 -9.79 4.49
N LEU A 180 0.31 -9.03 4.73
CA LEU A 180 1.66 -9.54 4.96
C LEU A 180 1.89 -9.69 6.46
N SER A 181 2.75 -10.63 6.83
CA SER A 181 3.22 -10.79 8.20
C SER A 181 4.74 -10.94 8.24
N LEU A 182 5.31 -10.41 9.32
CA LEU A 182 6.66 -10.69 9.75
C LEU A 182 6.60 -11.88 10.71
N ASN A 183 7.57 -12.78 10.63
CA ASN A 183 7.78 -13.79 11.66
C ASN A 183 8.51 -13.17 12.87
N THR A 184 8.56 -13.88 14.00
CA THR A 184 9.17 -13.36 15.24
C THR A 184 10.60 -12.86 15.05
N ARG A 185 11.42 -13.55 14.23
CA ARG A 185 12.80 -13.11 13.95
C ARG A 185 12.82 -11.83 13.11
N GLU A 186 11.88 -11.69 12.17
CA GLU A 186 11.75 -10.49 11.34
C GLU A 186 11.24 -9.29 12.15
N GLU A 187 10.38 -9.50 13.15
CA GLU A 187 9.88 -8.45 14.05
C GLU A 187 10.97 -7.88 14.97
N GLU A 188 11.96 -8.71 15.33
CA GLU A 188 13.11 -8.33 16.15
C GLU A 188 14.18 -7.52 15.38
N LEU A 189 14.12 -7.50 14.04
CA LEU A 189 15.08 -6.76 13.22
C LEU A 189 14.93 -5.25 13.40
N TYR A 190 15.99 -4.51 13.06
CA TYR A 190 15.90 -3.06 12.96
C TYR A 190 14.90 -2.65 11.86
N MET A 191 14.24 -1.50 12.04
CA MET A 191 13.19 -1.06 11.10
C MET A 191 13.69 -0.93 9.64
N THR A 192 14.96 -0.59 9.44
CA THR A 192 15.60 -0.55 8.12
C THR A 192 15.59 -1.93 7.47
N GLU A 193 16.03 -2.96 8.19
CA GLU A 193 16.01 -4.35 7.72
C GLU A 193 14.58 -4.90 7.59
N GLN A 194 13.67 -4.55 8.50
CA GLN A 194 12.25 -4.90 8.40
C GLN A 194 11.67 -4.39 7.09
N SER A 195 11.98 -3.14 6.72
CA SER A 195 11.47 -2.54 5.48
C SER A 195 11.88 -3.36 4.25
N ILE A 196 13.15 -3.76 4.17
CA ILE A 196 13.69 -4.60 3.08
C ILE A 196 12.92 -5.93 3.02
N ARG A 197 12.65 -6.56 4.18
CA ARG A 197 11.87 -7.81 4.24
C ARG A 197 10.43 -7.62 3.79
N ILE A 198 9.79 -6.52 4.17
CA ILE A 198 8.41 -6.20 3.77
C ILE A 198 8.32 -6.02 2.26
N PHE A 199 9.20 -5.21 1.66
CA PHE A 199 9.20 -5.00 0.22
C PHE A 199 9.60 -6.25 -0.57
N ALA A 200 10.52 -7.06 -0.05
CA ALA A 200 10.84 -8.36 -0.63
C ALA A 200 9.62 -9.30 -0.64
N LYS A 201 8.88 -9.41 0.47
CA LYS A 201 7.65 -10.21 0.54
C LYS A 201 6.57 -9.69 -0.40
N LEU A 202 6.44 -8.37 -0.53
CA LEU A 202 5.50 -7.74 -1.44
C LEU A 202 5.86 -8.01 -2.91
N GLY A 203 7.14 -8.00 -3.24
CA GLY A 203 7.68 -8.25 -4.58
C GLY A 203 7.73 -9.72 -5.00
N GLN A 204 7.59 -10.67 -4.06
CA GLN A 204 7.56 -12.10 -4.37
C GLN A 204 6.36 -12.44 -5.28
N LYS A 205 6.61 -13.24 -6.32
CA LYS A 205 5.54 -13.82 -7.17
C LYS A 205 4.63 -14.66 -6.27
N GLN A 206 3.34 -14.31 -6.20
CA GLN A 206 2.34 -15.25 -5.67
C GLN A 206 2.33 -16.46 -6.61
N LEU A 207 2.72 -17.63 -6.09
CA LEU A 207 2.52 -18.88 -6.82
C LEU A 207 1.02 -18.99 -7.16
N PRO A 208 0.65 -19.26 -8.43
CA PRO A 208 -0.75 -19.43 -8.78
C PRO A 208 -1.33 -20.57 -7.93
N ARG A 209 -2.39 -20.27 -7.16
CA ARG A 209 -3.11 -21.26 -6.33
C ARG A 209 -3.76 -22.40 -7.14
N TYR A 210 -3.69 -22.35 -8.47
CA TYR A 210 -4.12 -23.41 -9.37
C TYR A 210 -2.91 -24.03 -10.09
N GLN A 211 -2.46 -25.19 -9.61
CA GLN A 211 -1.92 -26.22 -10.49
C GLN A 211 -3.11 -27.09 -10.89
N ARG A 212 -3.51 -27.07 -12.16
CA ARG A 212 -4.31 -28.17 -12.70
C ARG A 212 -3.35 -29.33 -12.89
N GLU A 213 -3.59 -30.41 -12.15
CA GLU A 213 -3.03 -31.73 -12.45
C GLU A 213 -3.45 -32.20 -13.85
#